data_AF-A0A6P9CCI0-F1
#
_entry.id   AF-A0A6P9CCI0-F1
#
_cell.length_a   1.000
_cell.length_b   1.000
_cell.length_c   1.000
_cell.angle_alpha   90.00
_cell.angle_beta   90.00
_cell.angle_gamma   90.00
#
_symmetry.space_group_name_H-M   'P 1'
#
loop_
_entity.id
_entity.type
_entity.pdbx_description
1 polymer ?
#
loop_
_entity_poly.entity_id
_entity_poly.type
_entity_poly.pdbx_seq_one_letter_code
_entity_poly.pdbx_strand_id
1 'polypeptide(L)'
;MAEPESLETAAEHERILREVDSTDTACLGPTLRSVYDGAEHGRFMEKLDARIRNHDREIEKMCNFHYQGFVDSITEFLKVRAEAQKLKNQVTDTNRKLQLESKQLVGAMEELRQCRLQQWNISATVDKLSQCLPVLEMESKLREQMKSKR
;
A
#
# COMPACT_ATOMS: atom_id res chain seq x y z
N MET A 1 70.01 12.41 12.13
CA MET A 1 69.48 12.12 13.48
C MET A 1 68.26 13.01 13.64
N ALA A 2 67.04 12.47 13.51
CA ALA A 2 65.83 13.25 13.74
C ALA A 2 65.63 13.39 15.25
N GLU A 3 65.47 14.62 15.73
CA GLU A 3 65.43 14.95 17.16
C GLU A 3 64.16 14.42 17.85
N PRO A 4 64.26 13.95 19.10
CA PRO A 4 63.16 13.35 19.86
C PRO A 4 61.96 14.30 20.09
N GLU A 5 62.18 15.62 20.13
CA GLU A 5 61.10 16.64 20.25
C GLU A 5 60.10 16.61 19.08
N SER A 6 60.53 16.17 17.89
CA SER A 6 59.69 16.14 16.69
C SER A 6 58.68 14.98 16.67
N LEU A 7 58.94 13.93 17.45
CA LEU A 7 58.09 12.74 17.57
C LEU A 7 56.99 12.93 18.63
N GLU A 8 57.31 13.62 19.73
CA GLU A 8 56.35 13.92 20.81
C GLU A 8 55.26 14.90 20.31
N THR A 9 55.64 15.98 19.65
CA THR A 9 54.71 16.93 18.99
C THR A 9 53.84 16.24 17.94
N ALA A 10 54.40 15.31 17.17
CA ALA A 10 53.62 14.55 16.19
C ALA A 10 52.56 13.64 16.83
N ALA A 11 52.89 13.00 17.96
CA ALA A 11 51.98 12.16 18.73
C ALA A 11 50.89 12.98 19.43
N GLU A 12 51.22 14.17 19.91
CA GLU A 12 50.27 15.12 20.50
C GLU A 12 49.24 15.59 19.46
N HIS A 13 49.67 15.96 18.25
CA HIS A 13 48.75 16.33 17.17
C HIS A 13 47.77 15.19 16.83
N GLU A 14 48.24 13.93 16.82
CA GLU A 14 47.36 12.77 16.60
C GLU A 14 46.36 12.54 17.73
N ARG A 15 46.78 12.78 18.99
CA ARG A 15 45.87 12.70 20.14
C ARG A 15 44.76 13.75 20.02
N ILE A 16 45.11 14.99 19.68
CA ILE A 16 44.15 16.08 19.52
C ILE A 16 43.19 15.81 18.35
N LEU A 17 43.68 15.31 17.21
CA LEU A 17 42.81 14.95 16.09
C LEU A 17 41.80 13.86 16.45
N ARG A 18 42.17 12.87 17.29
CA ARG A 18 41.22 11.87 17.79
C ARG A 18 40.18 12.45 18.74
N GLU A 19 40.55 13.47 19.51
CA GLU A 19 39.63 14.20 20.38
C GLU A 19 38.62 15.01 19.54
N VAL A 20 39.09 15.64 18.46
CA VAL A 20 38.26 16.35 17.48
C VAL A 20 37.30 15.40 16.74
N ASP A 21 37.76 14.19 16.41
CA ASP A 21 36.91 13.16 15.78
C ASP A 21 35.89 12.55 16.76
N SER A 22 36.01 12.83 18.06
CA SER A 22 35.07 12.34 19.06
C SER A 22 33.81 13.24 19.12
N THR A 23 32.68 12.66 19.49
CA THR A 23 31.42 13.40 19.69
C THR A 23 31.42 14.27 20.97
N ASP A 24 32.45 14.18 21.80
CA ASP A 24 32.56 14.97 23.04
C ASP A 24 33.31 16.28 22.76
N THR A 25 32.52 17.36 22.63
CA THR A 25 33.04 18.70 22.30
C THR A 25 33.47 19.51 23.52
N ALA A 26 33.23 19.01 24.74
CA ALA A 26 33.40 19.78 25.97
C ALA A 26 34.85 20.19 26.26
N CYS A 27 35.83 19.44 25.74
CA CYS A 27 37.26 19.66 25.98
C CYS A 27 38.01 20.31 24.80
N LEU A 28 37.34 20.53 23.66
CA LEU A 28 38.00 21.04 22.46
C LEU A 28 38.50 22.48 22.60
N GLY A 29 37.79 23.33 23.35
CA GLY A 29 38.15 24.74 23.52
C GLY A 29 39.53 24.96 24.15
N PRO A 30 39.82 24.40 25.33
CA PRO A 30 41.15 24.45 25.96
C PRO A 30 42.24 23.77 25.11
N THR A 31 41.95 22.61 24.53
CA THR A 31 42.90 21.85 23.71
C THR A 31 43.33 22.63 22.45
N LEU A 32 42.38 23.25 21.75
CA LEU A 32 42.68 24.07 20.58
C LEU A 32 43.42 25.36 20.94
N ARG A 33 43.10 25.99 22.08
CA ARG A 33 43.85 27.17 22.55
C ARG A 33 45.33 26.83 22.79
N SER A 34 45.62 25.68 23.40
CA SER A 34 46.99 25.20 23.60
C SER A 34 47.77 24.99 22.31
N VAL A 35 47.10 24.57 21.23
CA VAL A 35 47.72 24.42 19.90
C VAL A 35 48.03 25.78 19.28
N TYR A 36 47.08 26.72 19.35
CA TYR A 36 47.23 28.07 18.78
C TYR A 36 48.27 28.93 19.51
N ASP A 37 48.41 28.74 20.82
CA ASP A 37 49.42 29.41 21.64
C ASP A 37 50.83 28.83 21.40
N GLY A 38 50.94 27.68 20.72
CA GLY A 38 52.19 27.00 20.37
C GLY A 38 52.79 27.43 19.01
N ALA A 39 54.10 27.22 18.87
CA ALA A 39 54.84 27.56 17.64
C ALA A 39 54.51 26.64 16.43
N GLU A 40 53.92 25.47 16.67
CA GLU A 40 53.66 24.41 15.67
C GLU A 40 52.23 24.41 15.11
N HIS A 41 51.42 25.44 15.39
CA HIS A 41 50.00 25.51 14.97
C HIS A 41 49.81 25.35 13.45
N GLY A 42 50.72 25.90 12.63
CA GLY A 42 50.66 25.74 11.17
C GLY A 42 50.76 24.28 10.72
N ARG A 43 51.64 23.50 11.35
CA ARG A 43 51.83 22.07 11.08
C ARG A 43 50.66 21.23 11.60
N PHE A 44 50.01 21.66 12.69
CA PHE A 44 48.75 21.05 13.13
C PHE A 44 47.62 21.30 12.12
N MET A 45 47.46 22.53 11.61
CA MET A 45 46.45 22.86 10.61
C MET A 45 46.63 22.05 9.32
N GLU A 46 47.87 21.85 8.85
CA GLU A 46 48.16 20.97 7.71
C GLU A 46 47.71 19.52 7.95
N LYS A 47 47.93 18.99 9.16
CA LYS A 47 47.47 17.66 9.55
C LYS A 47 45.94 17.58 9.65
N LEU A 48 45.30 18.62 10.17
CA LEU A 48 43.83 18.72 10.24
C LEU A 48 43.23 18.74 8.84
N ASP A 49 43.78 19.53 7.92
CA ASP A 49 43.35 19.57 6.51
C ASP A 49 43.55 18.21 5.82
N ALA A 50 44.64 17.49 6.14
CA ALA A 50 44.82 16.12 5.66
C ALA A 50 43.77 15.15 6.24
N ARG A 51 43.43 15.29 7.53
CA ARG A 51 42.39 14.50 8.22
C ARG A 51 41.01 14.75 7.61
N ILE A 52 40.64 16.01 7.36
CA ILE A 52 39.37 16.39 6.70
C ILE A 52 39.30 15.77 5.30
N ARG A 53 40.32 15.97 4.47
CA ARG A 53 40.37 15.39 3.12
C ARG A 53 40.29 13.86 3.12
N ASN A 54 40.84 13.20 4.14
CA ASN A 54 40.72 11.76 4.29
C ASN A 54 39.28 11.34 4.63
N HIS A 55 38.60 12.07 5.52
CA HIS A 55 37.20 11.82 5.84
C HIS A 55 36.29 12.04 4.62
N ASP A 56 36.48 13.13 3.87
CA ASP A 56 35.72 13.40 2.65
C ASP A 56 35.83 12.24 1.64
N ARG A 57 37.03 11.68 1.47
CA ARG A 57 37.26 10.50 0.60
C ARG A 57 36.54 9.26 1.11
N GLU A 58 36.54 9.00 2.42
CA GLU A 58 35.84 7.86 2.99
C GLU A 58 34.31 8.03 2.89
N ILE A 59 33.79 9.24 3.08
CA ILE A 59 32.37 9.56 2.85
C ILE A 59 32.01 9.30 1.39
N GLU A 60 32.79 9.85 0.44
CA GLU A 60 32.56 9.65 -0.99
C GLU A 60 32.60 8.16 -1.36
N LYS A 61 33.55 7.41 -0.82
CA LYS A 61 33.66 5.95 -1.04
C LYS A 61 32.44 5.20 -0.50
N MET A 62 31.95 5.55 0.69
CA MET A 62 30.74 4.94 1.27
C MET A 62 29.49 5.28 0.44
N CYS A 63 29.34 6.55 0.04
CA CYS A 63 28.25 6.97 -0.83
C CYS A 63 28.27 6.23 -2.17
N ASN A 64 29.44 6.15 -2.82
CA ASN A 64 29.60 5.46 -4.10
C ASN A 64 29.33 3.96 -3.98
N PHE A 65 29.77 3.32 -2.89
CA PHE A 65 29.53 1.90 -2.64
C PHE A 65 28.03 1.58 -2.51
N HIS A 66 27.24 2.47 -1.88
CA HIS A 66 25.82 2.26 -1.66
C HIS A 66 24.90 2.88 -2.71
N TYR A 67 25.42 3.72 -3.62
CA TYR A 67 24.63 4.48 -4.58
C TYR A 67 23.75 3.58 -5.44
N GLN A 68 24.33 2.51 -6.01
CA GLN A 68 23.57 1.60 -6.87
C GLN A 68 22.44 0.90 -6.12
N GLY A 69 22.70 0.40 -4.91
CA GLY A 69 21.68 -0.26 -4.08
C GLY A 69 20.53 0.68 -3.71
N PHE A 70 20.82 1.96 -3.48
CA PHE A 70 19.79 2.99 -3.27
C PHE A 70 18.93 3.22 -4.52
N VAL A 71 19.55 3.34 -5.70
CA VAL A 71 18.85 3.49 -6.98
C VAL A 71 17.96 2.28 -7.27
N ASP A 72 18.48 1.08 -7.04
CA ASP A 72 17.74 -0.17 -7.24
C ASP A 72 16.53 -0.24 -6.31
N SER A 73 16.72 0.09 -5.02
CA SER A 73 15.64 0.13 -4.03
C SER A 73 14.52 1.11 -4.42
N ILE A 74 14.87 2.31 -4.89
CA ILE A 74 13.87 3.28 -5.39
C ILE A 74 13.14 2.72 -6.61
N THR A 75 13.87 2.10 -7.53
CA THR A 75 13.30 1.54 -8.76
C THR A 75 12.32 0.42 -8.44
N GLU A 76 12.66 -0.47 -7.52
CA GLU A 76 11.76 -1.52 -7.03
C GLU A 76 10.53 -0.94 -6.34
N PHE A 77 10.71 0.06 -5.48
CA PHE A 77 9.59 0.75 -4.82
C PHE A 77 8.61 1.37 -5.83
N LEU A 78 9.12 2.00 -6.89
CA LEU A 78 8.30 2.56 -7.96
C LEU A 78 7.51 1.49 -8.72
N LYS A 79 8.11 0.32 -8.97
CA LYS A 79 7.42 -0.84 -9.56
C LYS A 79 6.30 -1.35 -8.67
N VAL A 80 6.58 -1.55 -7.37
CA VAL A 80 5.58 -1.99 -6.39
C VAL A 80 4.41 -1.02 -6.33
N ARG A 81 4.68 0.30 -6.32
CA ARG A 81 3.64 1.33 -6.35
C ARG A 81 2.76 1.24 -7.60
N ALA A 82 3.35 1.00 -8.77
CA ALA A 82 2.61 0.86 -10.02
C ALA A 82 1.70 -0.38 -10.01
N GLU A 83 2.22 -1.53 -9.56
CA GLU A 83 1.43 -2.76 -9.44
C GLU A 83 0.31 -2.64 -8.40
N ALA A 84 0.56 -2.00 -7.26
CA ALA A 84 -0.47 -1.73 -6.25
C ALA A 84 -1.60 -0.85 -6.81
N GLN A 85 -1.26 0.17 -7.60
CA GLN A 85 -2.25 1.03 -8.25
C GLN A 85 -3.08 0.26 -9.30
N LYS A 86 -2.43 -0.61 -10.08
CA LYS A 86 -3.11 -1.48 -11.05
C LYS A 86 -4.07 -2.44 -10.36
N LEU A 87 -3.64 -3.09 -9.27
CA LEU A 87 -4.48 -3.98 -8.49
C LEU A 87 -5.68 -3.24 -7.90
N LYS A 88 -5.46 -2.04 -7.32
CA LYS A 88 -6.54 -1.19 -6.81
C LYS A 88 -7.60 -0.90 -7.88
N ASN A 89 -7.17 -0.54 -9.09
CA ASN A 89 -8.08 -0.27 -10.20
C ASN A 89 -8.87 -1.53 -10.57
N GLN A 90 -8.21 -2.68 -10.72
CA GLN A 90 -8.86 -3.95 -11.04
C GLN A 90 -9.90 -4.38 -9.99
N VAL A 91 -9.58 -4.25 -8.70
CA VAL A 91 -10.51 -4.55 -7.60
C VAL A 91 -11.72 -3.62 -7.67
N THR A 92 -11.49 -2.32 -7.87
CA THR A 92 -12.56 -1.32 -7.96
C THR A 92 -13.49 -1.59 -9.15
N ASP A 93 -12.92 -1.88 -10.31
CA ASP A 93 -13.67 -2.18 -11.54
C ASP A 93 -14.49 -3.47 -11.41
N THR A 94 -13.89 -4.52 -10.82
CA THR A 94 -14.56 -5.80 -10.58
C THR A 94 -15.72 -5.63 -9.62
N ASN A 95 -15.51 -4.92 -8.50
CA ASN A 95 -16.58 -4.61 -7.55
C ASN A 95 -17.71 -3.81 -8.21
N ARG A 96 -17.38 -2.82 -9.06
CA ARG A 96 -18.39 -2.04 -9.79
C ARG A 96 -19.22 -2.92 -10.73
N LYS A 97 -18.58 -3.80 -11.50
CA LYS A 97 -19.26 -4.75 -12.41
C LYS A 97 -20.16 -5.70 -11.64
N LEU A 98 -19.65 -6.29 -10.56
CA LEU A 98 -20.40 -7.20 -9.71
C LEU A 98 -21.65 -6.53 -9.12
N GLN A 99 -21.54 -5.30 -8.62
CA GLN A 99 -22.68 -4.56 -8.10
C GLN A 99 -23.72 -4.23 -9.19
N LEU A 100 -23.28 -3.91 -10.41
CA LEU A 100 -24.19 -3.64 -11.52
C LEU A 100 -24.96 -4.91 -11.91
N GLU A 101 -24.26 -6.01 -12.13
CA GLU A 101 -24.86 -7.30 -12.50
C GLU A 101 -25.78 -7.83 -11.39
N SER A 102 -25.37 -7.69 -10.12
CA SER A 102 -26.19 -8.07 -8.97
C SER A 102 -27.50 -7.29 -8.91
N LYS A 103 -27.50 -5.97 -9.19
CA LYS A 103 -28.73 -5.17 -9.26
C LYS A 103 -29.67 -5.64 -10.37
N GLN A 104 -29.14 -5.95 -11.55
CA GLN A 104 -29.93 -6.48 -12.66
C GLN A 104 -30.54 -7.84 -12.31
N LEU A 105 -29.75 -8.71 -11.68
CA LEU A 105 -30.22 -10.02 -11.22
C LEU A 105 -31.35 -9.89 -10.20
N VAL A 106 -31.22 -8.99 -9.21
CA VAL A 106 -32.28 -8.74 -8.22
C VAL A 106 -33.57 -8.31 -8.91
N GLY A 107 -33.51 -7.38 -9.88
CA GLY A 107 -34.68 -6.97 -10.66
C GLY A 107 -35.36 -8.14 -11.39
N ALA A 108 -34.57 -8.97 -12.09
CA ALA A 108 -35.08 -10.15 -12.77
C ALA A 108 -35.72 -11.17 -11.79
N MET A 109 -35.16 -11.32 -10.58
CA MET A 109 -35.74 -12.17 -9.54
C MET A 109 -37.07 -11.64 -8.99
N GLU A 110 -37.21 -10.32 -8.88
CA GLU A 110 -38.48 -9.69 -8.49
C GLU A 110 -39.56 -9.90 -9.55
N GLU A 111 -39.23 -9.73 -10.83
CA GLU A 111 -40.13 -10.03 -11.95
C GLU A 111 -40.55 -11.50 -11.96
N LEU A 112 -39.60 -12.42 -11.77
CA LEU A 112 -39.89 -13.86 -11.68
C LEU A 112 -40.82 -14.18 -10.51
N ARG A 113 -40.64 -13.52 -9.36
CA ARG A 113 -41.52 -13.69 -8.20
C ARG A 113 -42.96 -13.26 -8.53
N GLN A 114 -43.14 -12.13 -9.22
CA GLN A 114 -44.46 -11.67 -9.65
C GLN A 114 -45.11 -12.64 -10.63
N CYS A 115 -44.34 -13.14 -11.62
CA CYS A 115 -44.82 -14.13 -12.57
C CYS A 115 -45.28 -15.43 -11.86
N ARG A 116 -44.54 -15.90 -10.85
CA ARG A 116 -44.94 -17.07 -10.05
C ARG A 116 -46.23 -16.85 -9.26
N LEU A 117 -46.45 -15.65 -8.73
CA LEU A 117 -47.69 -15.32 -8.04
C LEU A 117 -48.88 -15.35 -9.02
N GLN A 118 -48.72 -14.78 -10.22
CA GLN A 118 -49.73 -14.84 -11.27
C GLN A 118 -50.00 -16.28 -11.69
N GLN A 119 -48.96 -17.09 -11.89
CA GLN A 119 -49.09 -18.50 -12.21
C GLN A 119 -49.88 -19.26 -11.14
N TRP A 120 -49.62 -18.99 -9.85
CA TRP A 120 -50.35 -19.60 -8.74
C TRP A 120 -51.83 -19.20 -8.76
N ASN A 121 -52.14 -17.91 -8.94
CA ASN A 121 -53.52 -17.43 -9.06
C ASN A 121 -54.25 -18.08 -10.24
N ILE A 122 -53.57 -18.24 -11.38
CA ILE A 122 -54.14 -18.90 -12.57
C ILE A 122 -54.43 -20.37 -12.24
N SER A 123 -53.48 -21.10 -11.67
CA SER A 123 -53.67 -22.51 -11.29
C SER A 123 -54.83 -22.69 -10.31
N ALA A 124 -54.89 -21.86 -9.25
CA ALA A 124 -55.98 -21.90 -8.29
C ALA A 124 -57.34 -21.59 -8.95
N THR A 125 -57.38 -20.66 -9.91
CA THR A 125 -58.60 -20.35 -10.66
C THR A 125 -59.04 -21.52 -11.53
N VAL A 126 -58.11 -22.16 -12.25
CA VAL A 126 -58.37 -23.35 -13.06
C VAL A 126 -58.93 -24.48 -12.19
N ASP A 127 -58.35 -24.72 -11.01
CA ASP A 127 -58.84 -25.75 -10.08
C ASP A 127 -60.27 -25.44 -9.62
N LYS A 128 -60.58 -24.17 -9.32
CA LYS A 128 -61.95 -23.76 -8.92
C LYS A 128 -62.95 -23.89 -10.06
N LEU A 129 -62.61 -23.46 -11.28
CA LEU A 129 -63.48 -23.63 -12.44
C LEU A 129 -63.73 -25.11 -12.75
N SER A 130 -62.71 -25.95 -12.61
CA SER A 130 -62.83 -27.40 -12.80
C SER A 130 -63.80 -28.03 -11.79
N GLN A 131 -63.87 -27.51 -10.56
CA GLN A 131 -64.86 -27.95 -9.56
C GLN A 131 -66.29 -27.49 -9.89
N CYS A 132 -66.46 -26.35 -10.57
CA CYS A 132 -67.77 -25.84 -10.97
C CYS A 132 -68.33 -26.55 -12.21
N LEU A 133 -67.47 -27.10 -13.07
CA LEU A 133 -67.87 -27.72 -14.34
C LEU A 133 -68.98 -28.79 -14.19
N PRO A 134 -68.87 -29.78 -13.28
CA PRO A 134 -69.89 -30.82 -13.12
C PRO A 134 -71.22 -30.27 -12.63
N VAL A 135 -71.21 -29.20 -11.83
CA VAL A 135 -72.43 -28.55 -11.33
C VAL A 135 -73.19 -27.90 -12.48
N LEU A 136 -72.48 -27.19 -13.36
CA LEU A 136 -73.06 -26.55 -14.55
C LEU A 136 -73.60 -27.60 -15.54
N GLU A 137 -72.87 -28.69 -15.75
CA GLU A 137 -73.33 -29.81 -16.58
C GLU A 137 -74.60 -30.45 -16.03
N MET A 138 -74.67 -30.66 -14.70
CA MET A 138 -75.85 -31.23 -14.05
C MET A 138 -77.06 -30.29 -14.11
N GLU A 139 -76.84 -28.99 -13.91
CA GLU A 139 -77.87 -27.96 -14.05
C GLU A 139 -78.44 -27.94 -15.48
N SER A 140 -77.58 -28.00 -16.50
CA SER A 140 -77.99 -28.05 -17.90
C SER A 140 -78.87 -29.27 -18.18
N LYS A 141 -78.44 -30.46 -17.73
CA LYS A 141 -79.22 -31.70 -17.86
C LYS A 141 -80.58 -31.60 -17.19
N LEU A 142 -80.64 -31.03 -15.98
CA LEU A 142 -81.91 -30.83 -15.26
C LEU A 142 -82.85 -29.91 -16.03
N ARG A 143 -82.35 -28.79 -16.56
CA ARG A 143 -83.16 -27.83 -17.34
C ARG A 143 -83.74 -28.45 -18.60
N GLU A 144 -82.98 -29.32 -19.30
CA GLU A 144 -83.49 -30.06 -20.46
C GLU A 144 -84.62 -31.04 -20.07
N GLN A 145 -84.43 -31.82 -19.00
CA GLN A 145 -85.44 -32.74 -18.50
C GLN A 145 -86.74 -32.03 -18.08
N MET A 146 -86.63 -30.83 -17.50
CA MET A 146 -87.80 -30.03 -17.15
C MET A 146 -88.56 -29.51 -18.38
N LYS A 147 -87.86 -29.17 -19.47
CA LYS A 147 -88.50 -28.75 -20.73
C LYS A 147 -89.18 -29.90 -21.47
N SER A 148 -88.60 -31.10 -21.43
CA SER A 148 -89.16 -32.27 -22.12
C SER A 148 -90.37 -32.89 -21.42
N LYS A 149 -90.63 -32.54 -20.15
CA LYS A 149 -91.78 -33.03 -19.35
C LYS A 149 -93.00 -32.10 -19.42
N ARG A 150 -93.01 -31.09 -20.30
CA ARG A 150 -94.16 -30.21 -20.55
C ARG A 150 -95.03 -30.72 -21.69
#